data_AF-A0A9X0CKD1-F1
#
_entry.id   AF-A0A9X0CKD1-F1
#
_cell.length_a   1.000
_cell.length_b   1.000
_cell.length_c   1.000
_cell.angle_alpha   90.00
_cell.angle_beta   90.00
_cell.angle_gamma   90.00
#
_symmetry.space_group_name_H-M   'P 1'
#
loop_
_entity.id
_entity.type
_entity.pdbx_description
1 polymer ?
#
loop_
_entity_poly.entity_id
_entity_poly.type
_entity_poly.pdbx_seq_one_letter_code
_entity_poly.pdbx_strand_id
1 'polypeptide(L)'
;MNFSQWKQLGRQVLIKSNINNWLICHPGTGSLVDWQGGSVSCQIVKRVTDTCKERPAPSTFALTSYGPVFSTTKLYYYFDGYTGNNWPTHDPCGENNENHVKNVVNPHGNIFIR
;
A
#
# COMPACT_ATOMS: atom_id res chain seq x y z
N MET A 1 -11.50 -16.24 -5.22
CA MET A 1 -10.15 -16.08 -5.81
C MET A 1 -9.19 -17.00 -5.09
N ASN A 2 -8.29 -17.69 -5.81
CA ASN A 2 -7.28 -18.54 -5.18
C ASN A 2 -5.94 -17.80 -5.10
N PHE A 3 -5.73 -17.04 -4.02
CA PHE A 3 -4.52 -16.24 -3.82
C PHE A 3 -3.24 -17.09 -3.75
N SER A 4 -3.35 -18.40 -3.47
CA SER A 4 -2.19 -19.30 -3.43
C SER A 4 -1.45 -19.44 -4.76
N GLN A 5 -2.08 -19.09 -5.89
CA GLN A 5 -1.44 -19.10 -7.21
C GLN A 5 -0.59 -17.86 -7.47
N TRP A 6 -0.82 -16.75 -6.75
CA TRP A 6 -0.12 -15.48 -7.00
C TRP A 6 1.40 -15.60 -6.82
N LYS A 7 1.85 -16.47 -5.91
CA LYS A 7 3.27 -16.77 -5.69
C LYS A 7 4.00 -17.31 -6.93
N GLN A 8 3.28 -17.80 -7.94
CA GLN A 8 3.84 -18.23 -9.21
C GLN A 8 4.22 -17.04 -10.12
N LEU A 9 3.58 -15.88 -9.93
CA LEU A 9 3.89 -14.65 -10.67
C LEU A 9 5.10 -13.91 -10.08
N GLY A 10 5.41 -14.20 -8.82
CA GLY A 10 6.45 -13.53 -8.04
C GLY A 10 5.96 -13.21 -6.65
N ARG A 11 6.85 -12.67 -5.81
CA ARG A 11 6.52 -12.28 -4.42
C ARG A 11 6.74 -10.80 -4.16
N GLN A 12 7.33 -10.09 -5.10
CA GLN A 12 7.51 -8.66 -4.99
C GLN A 12 6.22 -7.97 -5.42
N VAL A 13 5.90 -6.87 -4.74
CA VAL A 13 4.71 -6.08 -5.06
C VAL A 13 5.16 -4.68 -5.47
N LEU A 14 4.63 -4.19 -6.59
CA LEU A 14 4.72 -2.79 -6.97
C LEU A 14 3.36 -2.14 -6.75
N ILE A 15 3.33 -1.07 -5.95
CA ILE A 15 2.15 -0.23 -5.75
C ILE A 15 2.35 1.06 -6.55
N LYS A 16 1.44 1.35 -7.47
CA LYS A 16 1.42 2.61 -8.22
C LYS A 16 0.14 3.37 -7.88
N SER A 17 0.26 4.65 -7.58
CA SER A 17 -0.90 5.52 -7.37
C SER A 17 -0.66 6.86 -8.04
N ASN A 18 -1.73 7.51 -8.51
CA ASN A 18 -1.66 8.90 -8.98
C ASN A 18 -1.96 9.91 -7.86
N ILE A 19 -2.25 9.44 -6.65
CA ILE A 19 -2.53 10.27 -5.47
C ILE A 19 -1.60 10.02 -4.29
N ASN A 20 -0.68 9.05 -4.39
CA ASN A 20 0.33 8.72 -3.38
C ASN A 20 1.59 8.13 -4.04
N ASN A 21 2.69 8.02 -3.29
CA ASN A 21 4.00 7.59 -3.77
C ASN A 21 4.02 6.12 -4.20
N TRP A 22 4.80 5.82 -5.23
CA TRP A 22 4.93 4.45 -5.72
C TRP A 22 5.92 3.67 -4.86
N LEU A 23 5.57 2.43 -4.55
CA LEU A 23 6.35 1.57 -3.69
C LEU A 23 6.72 0.28 -4.41
N ILE A 24 7.94 -0.21 -4.19
CA ILE A 24 8.27 -1.62 -4.36
C ILE A 24 8.38 -2.22 -2.97
N CYS A 25 7.68 -3.30 -2.70
CA CYS A 25 7.72 -4.03 -1.44
C CYS A 25 8.19 -5.46 -1.65
N HIS A 26 9.22 -5.87 -0.91
CA HIS A 26 9.66 -7.25 -0.79
C HIS A 26 9.06 -7.90 0.46
N PRO A 27 8.75 -9.21 0.42
CA PRO A 27 8.25 -9.91 1.60
C PRO A 27 9.34 -10.00 2.67
N GLY A 28 8.92 -9.90 3.93
CA GLY A 28 9.72 -10.20 5.11
C GLY A 28 9.07 -11.35 5.86
N THR A 29 8.60 -11.10 7.09
CA THR A 29 7.66 -12.02 7.76
C THR A 29 6.22 -11.86 7.26
N GLY A 30 5.92 -10.75 6.59
CA GLY A 30 4.66 -10.48 5.90
C GLY A 30 4.79 -10.51 4.38
N SER A 31 3.68 -10.81 3.71
CA SER A 31 3.58 -10.94 2.25
C SER A 31 2.13 -10.77 1.82
N LEU A 32 1.87 -9.81 0.92
CA LEU A 32 0.56 -9.69 0.26
C LEU A 32 0.25 -10.94 -0.56
N VAL A 33 1.25 -11.45 -1.28
CA VAL A 33 1.12 -12.55 -2.21
C VAL A 33 0.79 -13.85 -1.48
N ASP A 34 1.43 -14.08 -0.34
CA ASP A 34 1.16 -15.26 0.50
C ASP A 34 0.00 -15.02 1.48
N TRP A 35 -0.64 -13.85 1.42
CA TRP A 35 -1.77 -13.45 2.27
C TRP A 35 -1.45 -13.60 3.77
N GLN A 36 -0.29 -13.08 4.19
CA GLN A 36 0.24 -13.22 5.54
C GLN A 36 0.69 -11.85 6.09
N GLY A 37 0.17 -11.45 7.25
CA GLY A 37 0.59 -10.22 7.93
C GLY A 37 1.99 -10.34 8.55
N GLY A 38 2.73 -9.23 8.60
CA GLY A 38 4.08 -9.18 9.15
C GLY A 38 4.91 -8.03 8.59
N SER A 39 6.23 -8.13 8.74
CA SER A 39 7.16 -7.13 8.22
C SER A 39 7.33 -7.24 6.70
N VAL A 40 7.49 -6.10 6.04
CA VAL A 40 7.84 -5.99 4.62
C VAL A 40 8.95 -4.96 4.45
N SER A 41 9.77 -5.12 3.42
CA SER A 41 10.77 -4.11 3.05
C SER A 41 10.27 -3.34 1.85
N CYS A 42 9.74 -2.14 2.07
CA CYS A 42 9.31 -1.27 0.98
C CYS A 42 10.31 -0.14 0.70
N GLN A 43 10.37 0.26 -0.56
CA GLN A 43 11.14 1.40 -1.04
C GLN A 43 10.25 2.31 -1.87
N ILE A 44 10.35 3.62 -1.65
CA ILE A 44 9.69 4.61 -2.51
C ILE A 44 10.48 4.73 -3.81
N VAL A 45 9.87 4.30 -4.92
CA VAL A 45 10.51 4.33 -6.25
C VAL A 45 10.07 5.49 -7.12
N LYS A 46 8.96 6.14 -6.76
CA LYS A 46 8.54 7.39 -7.37
C LYS A 46 7.80 8.23 -6.35
N ARG A 47 8.21 9.48 -6.19
CA ARG A 47 7.44 10.47 -5.43
C ARG A 47 6.43 11.12 -6.36
N VAL A 48 5.16 11.01 -6.01
CA VAL A 48 4.05 11.65 -6.74
C VAL A 48 3.71 12.99 -6.10
N THR A 49 4.10 13.18 -4.85
CA THR A 49 3.91 14.39 -4.07
C THR A 49 5.19 14.77 -3.32
N ASP A 50 5.33 16.07 -3.08
CA ASP A 50 6.38 16.65 -2.26
C ASP A 50 6.01 16.72 -0.76
N THR A 51 4.76 16.41 -0.43
CA THR A 51 4.31 16.27 0.95
C THR A 51 5.04 15.12 1.62
N CYS A 52 5.60 15.36 2.82
CA CYS A 52 6.23 14.33 3.65
C CYS A 52 7.43 13.62 2.99
N LYS A 53 8.29 14.36 2.28
CA LYS A 53 9.53 13.83 1.66
C LYS A 53 10.40 13.01 2.64
N GLU A 54 10.55 13.50 3.86
CA GLU A 54 11.40 12.87 4.87
C GLU A 54 10.78 11.61 5.52
N ARG A 55 9.51 11.30 5.23
CA ARG A 55 8.86 10.12 5.80
C ARG A 55 9.33 8.84 5.10
N PRO A 56 9.56 7.75 5.86
CA PRO A 56 9.98 6.47 5.30
C PRO A 56 8.84 5.78 4.54
N ALA A 57 9.22 4.79 3.72
CA ALA A 57 8.28 3.84 3.17
C ALA A 57 7.63 2.98 4.29
N PRO A 58 6.43 2.41 4.08
CA PRO A 58 5.84 1.49 5.04
C PRO A 58 6.71 0.23 5.21
N SER A 59 6.69 -0.33 6.41
CA SER A 59 7.50 -1.51 6.77
C SER A 59 6.68 -2.66 7.33
N THR A 60 5.36 -2.47 7.43
CA THR A 60 4.43 -3.48 7.94
C THR A 60 3.33 -3.70 6.91
N PHE A 61 3.00 -4.97 6.71
CA PHE A 61 1.86 -5.42 5.94
C PHE A 61 0.86 -6.11 6.87
N ALA A 62 -0.41 -5.75 6.75
CA ALA A 62 -1.49 -6.35 7.51
C ALA A 62 -2.70 -6.65 6.61
N LEU A 63 -3.48 -7.62 7.05
CA LEU A 63 -4.76 -7.97 6.44
C LEU A 63 -5.85 -7.62 7.43
N THR A 64 -6.78 -6.76 7.02
CA THR A 64 -7.99 -6.47 7.78
C THR A 64 -9.16 -7.26 7.20
N SER A 65 -10.32 -7.20 7.86
CA SER A 65 -11.57 -7.73 7.30
C SER A 65 -12.02 -7.00 6.03
N TYR A 66 -11.45 -5.83 5.71
CA TYR A 66 -11.90 -4.99 4.59
C TYR A 66 -10.84 -4.78 3.51
N GLY A 67 -9.58 -5.15 3.76
CA GLY A 67 -8.55 -5.15 2.73
C GLY A 67 -7.10 -5.17 3.24
N PRO A 68 -6.13 -5.18 2.29
CA PRO A 68 -4.72 -5.12 2.62
C PRO A 68 -4.27 -3.72 3.04
N VAL A 69 -3.38 -3.68 4.02
CA VAL A 69 -2.78 -2.47 4.60
C VAL A 69 -1.27 -2.53 4.46
N PHE A 70 -0.68 -1.42 4.04
CA PHE A 70 0.74 -1.13 4.21
C PHE A 70 0.88 0.07 5.14
N SER A 71 1.64 -0.08 6.24
CA SER A 71 1.75 0.92 7.29
C SER A 71 3.19 1.17 7.72
N THR A 72 3.43 2.39 8.20
CA THR A 72 4.57 2.72 9.06
C THR A 72 4.09 2.53 10.52
N THR A 73 3.89 3.62 11.26
CA THR A 73 3.19 3.64 12.55
C THR A 73 1.67 3.67 12.36
N LYS A 74 1.18 4.31 11.29
CA LYS A 74 -0.23 4.34 10.89
C LYS A 74 -0.37 4.02 9.40
N LEU A 75 -1.60 4.12 8.88
CA LEU A 75 -1.94 3.76 7.51
C LEU A 75 -1.19 4.65 6.51
N TYR A 76 -0.44 4.01 5.60
CA TYR A 76 0.19 4.64 4.44
C TYR A 76 -0.63 4.32 3.18
N TYR A 77 -0.88 3.03 2.96
CA TYR A 77 -1.88 2.54 2.01
C TYR A 77 -2.86 1.65 2.74
N TYR A 78 -4.14 1.85 2.48
CA TYR A 78 -5.19 0.95 2.88
C TYR A 78 -6.16 0.78 1.73
N PHE A 79 -6.15 -0.40 1.12
CA PHE A 79 -7.02 -0.75 0.01
C PHE A 79 -8.33 -1.33 0.56
N ASP A 80 -9.12 -0.47 1.19
CA ASP A 80 -10.44 -0.83 1.72
C ASP A 80 -11.44 -1.04 0.57
N GLY A 81 -11.97 -2.26 0.46
CA GLY A 81 -13.00 -2.63 -0.51
C GLY A 81 -14.42 -2.59 0.06
N TYR A 82 -14.60 -2.28 1.34
CA TYR A 82 -15.89 -2.26 2.00
C TYR A 82 -16.56 -0.89 1.87
N THR A 83 -17.84 -0.89 1.49
CA THR A 83 -18.59 0.34 1.24
C THR A 83 -19.49 0.77 2.40
N GLY A 84 -19.56 -0.01 3.48
CA GLY A 84 -20.47 0.25 4.60
C GLY A 84 -19.87 1.06 5.76
N ASN A 85 -18.55 1.05 5.93
CA ASN A 85 -17.83 1.80 6.96
C ASN A 85 -16.35 1.91 6.56
N ASN A 86 -15.60 2.81 7.21
CA ASN A 86 -14.21 3.16 6.92
C ASN A 86 -14.03 3.77 5.52
N TRP A 87 -12.78 4.05 5.17
CA TRP A 87 -12.40 4.61 3.88
C TRP A 87 -11.00 4.11 3.48
N PRO A 88 -10.72 3.99 2.18
CA PRO A 88 -9.37 3.72 1.70
C PRO A 88 -8.44 4.88 2.08
N THR A 89 -7.22 4.55 2.51
CA THR A 89 -6.20 5.54 2.89
C THR A 89 -5.06 5.55 1.88
N HIS A 90 -4.68 6.74 1.42
CA HIS A 90 -3.57 6.99 0.51
C HIS A 90 -2.69 8.12 1.08
N ASP A 91 -2.06 7.90 2.22
CA ASP A 91 -1.33 8.94 2.96
C ASP A 91 0.20 8.79 2.78
N PRO A 92 0.86 9.67 2.01
CA PRO A 92 2.32 9.66 1.83
C PRO A 92 3.10 9.86 3.14
N CYS A 93 2.44 10.38 4.18
CA CYS A 93 3.04 10.62 5.49
C CYS A 93 2.95 9.40 6.43
N GLY A 94 2.09 8.42 6.11
CA GLY A 94 1.82 7.27 6.98
C GLY A 94 1.17 7.66 8.32
N GLU A 95 0.29 8.66 8.32
CA GLU A 95 -0.37 9.19 9.52
C GLU A 95 -1.89 8.95 9.57
N ASN A 96 -2.43 8.25 8.57
CA ASN A 96 -3.86 8.06 8.35
C ASN A 96 -4.64 9.39 8.22
N ASN A 97 -4.08 10.34 7.48
CA ASN A 97 -4.67 11.65 7.21
C ASN A 97 -4.93 11.85 5.71
N GLU A 98 -5.65 12.91 5.36
CA GLU A 98 -5.98 13.25 3.97
C GLU A 98 -4.85 13.96 3.20
N ASN A 99 -3.61 13.48 3.31
CA ASN A 99 -2.44 14.09 2.63
C ASN A 99 -2.23 13.61 1.19
N HIS A 100 -3.18 12.84 0.64
CA HIS A 100 -3.15 12.42 -0.76
C HIS A 100 -3.19 13.63 -1.69
N VAL A 101 -2.65 13.48 -2.91
CA VAL A 101 -2.70 14.55 -3.92
C VAL A 101 -4.16 14.84 -4.28
N LYS A 102 -4.55 16.11 -4.16
CA LYS A 102 -5.90 16.60 -4.45
C LYS A 102 -6.02 16.98 -5.93
N ASN A 103 -7.25 17.13 -6.41
CA ASN A 103 -7.56 17.59 -7.79
C ASN A 103 -7.00 16.69 -8.91
N VAL A 104 -6.86 15.40 -8.65
CA VAL A 104 -6.44 14.41 -9.65
C VAL A 104 -7.66 13.82 -10.35
N VAL A 105 -7.67 13.83 -11.68
CA VAL A 105 -8.72 13.17 -12.47
C VAL A 105 -8.61 11.65 -12.29
N ASN A 106 -9.71 11.00 -11.91
CA ASN A 106 -9.80 9.56 -11.65
C ASN A 106 -8.71 9.05 -10.67
N PRO A 107 -8.78 9.45 -9.39
CA PRO A 107 -7.81 9.05 -8.38
C PRO A 107 -7.86 7.54 -8.13
N HIS A 108 -6.70 6.86 -8.14
CA HIS A 108 -6.63 5.42 -7.96
C HIS A 108 -5.26 4.93 -7.44
N GLY A 109 -5.24 3.67 -7.01
CA GLY A 109 -4.05 2.89 -6.71
C GLY A 109 -4.14 1.51 -7.34
N ASN A 110 -3.03 1.01 -7.85
CA ASN A 110 -2.90 -0.29 -8.48
C ASN A 110 -1.82 -1.09 -7.76
N ILE A 111 -2.06 -2.39 -7.61
CA ILE A 111 -1.11 -3.35 -7.06
C ILE A 111 -0.72 -4.30 -8.18
N PHE A 112 0.59 -4.44 -8.41
CA PHE A 112 1.17 -5.36 -9.38
C PHE A 112 2.02 -6.39 -8.66
N ILE A 113 1.88 -7.66 -9.04
CA ILE A 113 2.69 -8.78 -8.53
C ILE A 113 3.76 -9.09 -9.57
N ARG A 114 5.00 -9.26 -9.14
CA ARG A 114 6.15 -9.53 -10.01
C ARG A 114 7.32 -10.21 -9.28
#